data_AF-A0A2D3NTM3-F1
#
_entry.id   AF-A0A2D3NTM3-F1
#
_cell.length_a   1.000
_cell.length_b   1.000
_cell.length_c   1.000
_cell.angle_alpha   90.00
_cell.angle_beta   90.00
_cell.angle_gamma   90.00
#
_symmetry.space_group_name_H-M   'P 1'
#
loop_
_entity.id
_entity.type
_entity.pdbx_description
1 polymer ?
#
loop_
_entity_poly.entity_id
_entity_poly.type
_entity_poly.pdbx_seq_one_letter_code
_entity_poly.pdbx_strand_id
1 'polypeptide(L)'
;MKKKELKINPVPQDSKFYNIYAHILLLWPLTPFIFAAIYLFFVGDETRSKIIEQFMKEKVLLISVMIAFLISVLNMFRELFNYLIVEEVCYVDKKTFFYQKFRRAFGMRKLITNLEIPLSDISEVKEVKKPSFLYCFFSPISHRNSVELITTVEKKYQIMNSVLFGSRNSLKPNSKVTDERTIKIYNEVKNMISK
;
A
#
# COMPACT_ATOMS: atom_id res chain seq x y z
N MET A 1 -6.93 -12.57 28.42
CA MET A 1 -5.67 -11.82 28.57
C MET A 1 -4.98 -11.94 27.23
N LYS A 2 -4.84 -10.82 26.49
CA LYS A 2 -4.23 -10.81 25.15
C LYS A 2 -2.81 -11.40 25.27
N LYS A 3 -2.57 -12.58 24.71
CA LYS A 3 -1.32 -13.33 24.92
C LYS A 3 -0.14 -12.70 24.18
N LYS A 4 -0.37 -12.07 23.02
CA LYS A 4 0.63 -11.37 22.22
C LYS A 4 -0.04 -10.55 21.11
N GLU A 5 0.40 -9.33 20.88
CA GLU A 5 -0.04 -8.46 19.78
C GLU A 5 1.14 -8.19 18.84
N LEU A 6 0.94 -8.48 17.55
CA LEU A 6 1.88 -8.19 16.48
C LEU A 6 1.31 -7.05 15.65
N LYS A 7 2.02 -5.92 15.66
CA LYS A 7 1.68 -4.73 14.90
C LYS A 7 2.63 -4.59 13.72
N ILE A 8 2.06 -4.61 12.53
CA ILE A 8 2.77 -4.55 11.26
C ILE A 8 2.44 -3.21 10.62
N ASN A 9 3.43 -2.30 10.64
CA ASN A 9 3.35 -1.03 9.94
C ASN A 9 4.39 -0.97 8.81
N PRO A 10 4.00 -0.54 7.61
CA PRO A 10 4.92 -0.30 6.51
C PRO A 10 5.86 0.82 6.87
N VAL A 11 5.31 1.95 7.29
CA VAL A 11 6.10 3.09 7.74
C VAL A 11 6.07 3.16 9.26
N PRO A 12 7.23 3.29 9.94
CA PRO A 12 7.26 3.55 11.38
C PRO A 12 6.45 4.81 11.70
N GLN A 13 5.58 4.73 12.71
CA GLN A 13 4.64 5.81 13.06
C GLN A 13 5.35 7.13 13.38
N ASP A 14 6.53 7.07 14.00
CA ASP A 14 7.28 8.25 14.42
C ASP A 14 8.27 8.73 13.37
N SER A 15 8.24 8.14 12.17
CA SER A 15 9.12 8.60 11.09
C SER A 15 8.61 9.93 10.54
N LYS A 16 9.54 10.88 10.34
CA LYS A 16 9.28 12.11 9.56
C LYS A 16 8.61 11.80 8.21
N PHE A 17 8.93 10.63 7.64
CA PHE A 17 8.38 10.18 6.38
C PHE A 17 6.88 9.91 6.42
N TYR A 18 6.40 9.23 7.46
CA TYR A 18 4.98 8.99 7.62
C TYR A 18 4.21 10.28 7.86
N ASN A 19 4.70 11.12 8.79
CA ASN A 19 3.99 12.32 9.20
C ASN A 19 3.92 13.40 8.11
N ILE A 20 4.89 13.43 7.19
CA ILE A 20 4.99 14.48 6.17
C ILE A 20 4.77 13.89 4.76
N TYR A 21 5.62 12.96 4.32
CA TYR A 21 5.64 12.52 2.92
C TYR A 21 4.44 11.64 2.53
N ALA A 22 3.96 10.77 3.41
CA ALA A 22 2.79 9.94 3.10
C ALA A 22 1.52 10.79 2.86
N HIS A 23 1.42 11.96 3.51
CA HIS A 23 0.30 12.88 3.36
C HIS A 23 0.49 13.81 2.15
N ILE A 24 1.72 14.26 1.88
CA ILE A 24 2.05 15.03 0.66
C ILE A 24 1.75 14.20 -0.61
N LEU A 25 1.98 12.88 -0.57
CA LEU A 25 1.65 12.00 -1.71
C LEU A 25 0.16 11.98 -2.05
N LEU A 26 -0.75 12.27 -1.11
CA LEU A 26 -2.18 12.43 -1.41
C LEU A 26 -2.46 13.66 -2.29
N LEU A 27 -1.58 14.67 -2.24
CA LEU A 27 -1.68 15.91 -3.01
C LEU A 27 -0.92 15.84 -4.34
N TRP A 28 -0.10 14.80 -4.55
CA TRP A 28 0.72 14.64 -5.76
C TRP A 28 -0.07 14.61 -7.09
N PRO A 29 -1.32 14.12 -7.14
CA PRO A 29 -2.16 14.28 -8.33
C PRO A 29 -2.36 15.74 -8.78
N LEU A 30 -2.22 16.72 -7.87
CA LEU A 30 -2.40 18.14 -8.17
C LEU A 30 -1.15 18.79 -8.77
N THR A 31 0.03 18.22 -8.54
CA THR A 31 1.32 18.80 -8.96
C THR A 31 1.38 19.16 -10.45
N PRO A 32 0.94 18.30 -11.39
CA PRO A 32 0.93 18.63 -12.81
C PRO A 32 0.13 19.89 -13.15
N PHE A 33 -1.01 20.13 -12.49
CA PHE A 33 -1.83 21.32 -12.70
C PHE A 33 -1.15 22.58 -12.16
N ILE A 34 -0.48 22.47 -11.02
CA ILE A 34 0.29 23.57 -10.42
C ILE A 34 1.43 23.97 -11.37
N PHE A 35 2.20 23.00 -11.88
CA PHE A 35 3.26 23.28 -12.85
C PHE A 35 2.73 23.87 -14.15
N ALA A 36 1.61 23.35 -14.68
CA ALA A 36 0.97 23.91 -15.87
C ALA A 36 0.52 25.35 -15.65
N ALA A 37 -0.09 25.65 -14.50
CA ALA A 37 -0.53 27.00 -14.15
C ALA A 37 0.66 27.98 -14.05
N ILE A 38 1.74 27.56 -13.38
CA ILE A 38 2.97 28.36 -13.28
C ILE A 38 3.55 28.62 -14.68
N TYR A 39 3.68 27.58 -15.51
CA TYR A 39 4.18 27.72 -16.87
C TYR A 39 3.34 28.69 -17.70
N LEU A 40 2.01 28.53 -17.69
CA LEU A 40 1.10 29.42 -18.41
C LEU A 40 1.08 30.85 -17.86
N PHE A 41 1.39 31.05 -16.57
CA PHE A 41 1.53 32.38 -15.98
C PHE A 41 2.76 33.13 -16.51
N PHE A 42 3.89 32.43 -16.71
CA PHE A 42 5.13 33.04 -17.22
C PHE A 42 5.15 33.22 -18.73
N VAL A 43 4.31 32.50 -19.46
CA VAL A 43 4.19 32.62 -20.91
C VAL A 43 3.27 33.81 -21.24
N GLY A 44 3.75 34.73 -22.10
CA GLY A 44 2.99 35.92 -22.50
C GLY A 44 1.63 35.59 -23.12
N ASP A 45 0.68 36.52 -22.99
CA ASP A 45 -0.76 36.31 -23.26
C ASP A 45 -1.06 35.71 -24.65
N GLU A 46 -0.39 36.16 -25.70
CA GLU A 46 -0.57 35.63 -27.07
C GLU A 46 -0.08 34.18 -27.23
N THR A 47 0.97 33.81 -26.51
CA THR A 47 1.51 32.44 -26.57
C THR A 47 0.65 31.52 -25.70
N ARG A 48 0.18 32.01 -24.55
CA ARG A 48 -0.75 31.29 -23.67
C ARG A 48 -2.05 30.94 -24.39
N SER A 49 -2.66 31.90 -25.11
CA SER A 49 -3.91 31.66 -25.84
C SER A 49 -3.74 30.61 -26.94
N LYS A 50 -2.67 30.68 -27.74
CA LYS A 50 -2.34 29.68 -28.77
C LYS A 50 -2.14 28.28 -28.20
N ILE A 51 -1.42 28.16 -27.08
CA ILE A 51 -1.20 26.87 -26.41
C ILE A 51 -2.53 26.27 -25.94
N ILE A 52 -3.37 27.07 -25.29
CA ILE A 52 -4.68 26.61 -24.81
C ILE A 52 -5.57 26.22 -26.00
N GLU A 53 -5.64 27.04 -27.05
CA GLU A 53 -6.45 26.76 -28.23
C GLU A 53 -6.02 25.46 -28.92
N GLN A 54 -4.72 25.26 -29.13
CA GLN A 54 -4.18 24.06 -29.75
C GLN A 54 -4.43 22.81 -28.89
N PHE A 55 -4.27 22.93 -27.56
CA PHE A 55 -4.55 21.84 -26.63
C PHE A 55 -6.04 21.45 -26.61
N MET A 56 -6.95 22.43 -26.72
CA MET A 56 -8.39 22.20 -26.75
C MET A 56 -8.88 21.67 -28.11
N LYS A 57 -8.18 21.99 -29.20
CA LYS A 57 -8.53 21.55 -30.56
C LYS A 57 -8.25 20.06 -30.78
N GLU A 58 -7.16 19.55 -30.23
CA GLU A 58 -6.74 18.15 -30.36
C GLU A 58 -7.48 17.23 -29.37
N LYS A 59 -8.77 17.01 -29.62
CA LYS A 59 -9.68 16.24 -28.73
C LYS A 59 -9.18 14.83 -28.42
N VAL A 60 -8.58 14.14 -29.40
CA VAL A 60 -8.06 12.77 -29.20
C VAL A 60 -6.89 12.77 -28.22
N LEU A 61 -5.96 13.72 -28.38
CA LEU A 61 -4.83 13.87 -27.48
C LEU A 61 -5.32 14.21 -26.07
N LEU A 62 -6.23 15.19 -25.94
CA LEU A 62 -6.83 15.58 -24.65
C LEU A 62 -7.46 14.40 -23.92
N ILE A 63 -8.29 13.61 -24.61
CA ILE A 63 -8.95 12.43 -24.03
C ILE A 63 -7.91 11.41 -23.59
N SER A 64 -6.89 11.14 -24.41
CA SER A 64 -5.84 10.18 -24.06
C SER A 64 -5.02 10.61 -22.84
N VAL A 65 -4.70 11.90 -22.72
CA VAL A 65 -4.00 12.48 -21.57
C VAL A 65 -4.85 12.40 -20.31
N MET A 66 -6.16 12.69 -20.39
CA MET A 66 -7.06 12.56 -19.23
C MET A 66 -7.22 11.12 -18.76
N ILE A 67 -7.33 10.17 -19.68
CA ILE A 67 -7.39 8.74 -19.33
C ILE A 67 -6.08 8.29 -18.69
N ALA A 68 -4.93 8.64 -19.28
CA ALA A 68 -3.62 8.30 -18.74
C ALA A 68 -3.40 8.91 -17.34
N PHE A 69 -3.79 10.17 -17.16
CA PHE A 69 -3.76 10.84 -15.87
C PHE A 69 -4.64 10.13 -14.83
N LEU A 70 -5.90 9.81 -15.18
CA LEU A 70 -6.81 9.12 -14.28
C LEU A 70 -6.28 7.75 -13.86
N ILE A 71 -5.77 6.95 -14.81
CA ILE A 71 -5.17 5.64 -14.51
C ILE A 71 -3.97 5.79 -13.58
N SER A 72 -3.10 6.77 -13.83
CA SER A 72 -1.94 7.05 -12.99
C SER A 72 -2.33 7.44 -11.57
N VAL A 73 -3.31 8.34 -11.42
CA VAL A 73 -3.81 8.80 -10.11
C VAL A 73 -4.47 7.67 -9.34
N LEU A 74 -5.31 6.87 -10.00
CA LEU A 74 -5.94 5.69 -9.38
C LEU A 74 -4.89 4.68 -8.92
N ASN A 75 -3.86 4.42 -9.73
CA ASN A 75 -2.76 3.54 -9.36
C ASN A 75 -1.98 4.06 -8.15
N MET A 76 -1.66 5.35 -8.12
CA MET A 76 -0.97 5.99 -7.01
C MET A 76 -1.77 5.92 -5.72
N PHE A 77 -3.06 6.27 -5.75
CA PHE A 77 -3.93 6.17 -4.57
C PHE A 77 -4.04 4.73 -4.09
N ARG A 78 -4.18 3.76 -5.01
CA ARG A 78 -4.20 2.35 -4.66
C ARG A 78 -2.92 1.94 -3.92
N GLU A 79 -1.75 2.35 -4.41
CA GLU A 79 -0.50 2.04 -3.73
C GLU A 79 -0.40 2.70 -2.36
N LEU A 80 -0.76 3.98 -2.28
CA LEU A 80 -0.73 4.76 -1.06
C LEU A 80 -1.65 4.18 0.03
N PHE A 81 -2.89 3.84 -0.34
CA PHE A 81 -3.88 3.29 0.59
C PHE A 81 -3.68 1.82 0.94
N ASN A 82 -2.93 1.05 0.14
CA ASN A 82 -2.67 -0.36 0.42
C ASN A 82 -1.31 -0.59 1.09
N TYR A 83 -0.35 0.35 0.96
CA TYR A 83 1.04 0.11 1.36
C TYR A 83 1.68 1.16 2.25
N LEU A 84 1.23 2.41 2.19
CA LEU A 84 1.87 3.50 2.94
C LEU A 84 1.06 3.88 4.18
N ILE A 85 -0.26 3.86 4.03
CA ILE A 85 -1.23 4.36 5.01
C ILE A 85 -2.01 3.19 5.68
N VAL A 86 -1.42 2.00 5.71
CA VAL A 86 -2.02 0.80 6.30
C VAL A 86 -1.32 0.42 7.59
N GLU A 87 -2.09 -0.05 8.57
CA GLU A 87 -1.59 -0.79 9.72
C GLU A 87 -2.32 -2.13 9.77
N GLU A 88 -1.58 -3.21 9.98
CA GLU A 88 -2.16 -4.53 10.24
C GLU A 88 -1.80 -4.95 11.67
N VAL A 89 -2.80 -5.39 12.43
CA VAL A 89 -2.65 -5.82 13.82
C VAL A 89 -3.17 -7.25 13.93
N CYS A 90 -2.32 -8.14 14.42
CA CYS A 90 -2.65 -9.54 14.66
C CYS A 90 -2.52 -9.85 16.15
N TYR A 91 -3.49 -10.50 16.75
CA TYR A 91 -3.38 -10.97 18.13
C TYR A 91 -4.21 -12.23 18.37
N VAL A 92 -3.89 -12.96 19.43
CA VAL A 92 -4.66 -14.13 19.86
C VAL A 92 -5.29 -13.85 21.21
N ASP A 93 -6.60 -14.08 21.30
CA ASP A 93 -7.34 -14.10 22.56
C ASP A 93 -8.25 -15.33 22.62
N LYS A 94 -8.25 -16.03 23.76
CA LYS A 94 -9.12 -17.19 24.06
C LYS A 94 -9.29 -18.21 22.90
N LYS A 95 -8.20 -18.54 22.20
CA LYS A 95 -8.14 -19.48 21.05
C LYS A 95 -8.75 -18.97 19.73
N THR A 96 -8.96 -17.66 19.62
CA THR A 96 -9.33 -16.99 18.37
C THR A 96 -8.19 -16.08 17.94
N PHE A 97 -7.82 -16.19 16.67
CA PHE A 97 -6.90 -15.29 15.98
C PHE A 97 -7.68 -14.10 15.43
N PHE A 98 -7.26 -12.90 15.81
CA PHE A 98 -7.84 -11.65 15.33
C PHE A 98 -6.88 -11.00 14.35
N TYR A 99 -7.39 -10.62 13.19
CA TYR A 99 -6.69 -9.81 12.21
C TYR A 99 -7.47 -8.52 11.97
N GLN A 100 -6.83 -7.40 12.26
CA GLN A 100 -7.40 -6.07 12.09
C GLN A 100 -6.56 -5.25 11.11
N LYS A 101 -7.21 -4.69 10.11
CA LYS A 101 -6.60 -3.77 9.14
C LYS A 101 -7.13 -2.37 9.36
N PHE A 102 -6.23 -1.44 9.62
CA PHE A 102 -6.52 -0.03 9.82
C PHE A 102 -5.96 0.80 8.67
N ARG A 103 -6.69 1.86 8.32
CA ARG A 103 -6.21 2.94 7.47
C ARG A 103 -5.88 4.14 8.33
N ARG A 104 -4.74 4.78 8.07
CA ARG A 104 -4.23 5.85 8.91
C ARG A 104 -3.84 7.12 8.14
N ALA A 105 -4.80 7.99 7.87
CA ALA A 105 -4.55 9.23 7.13
C ALA A 105 -4.85 10.44 8.02
N PHE A 106 -3.99 11.47 7.94
CA PHE A 106 -4.11 12.74 8.65
C PHE A 106 -4.35 12.59 10.16
N GLY A 107 -3.62 11.67 10.81
CA GLY A 107 -3.78 11.37 12.23
C GLY A 107 -5.05 10.59 12.59
N MET A 108 -5.96 10.36 11.64
CA MET A 108 -7.14 9.53 11.84
C MET A 108 -6.80 8.05 11.67
N ARG A 109 -7.28 7.19 12.56
CA ARG A 109 -7.18 5.73 12.47
C ARG A 109 -8.57 5.14 12.23
N LYS A 110 -8.82 4.60 11.04
CA LYS A 110 -10.10 3.97 10.68
C LYS A 110 -9.93 2.47 10.49
N LEU A 111 -10.76 1.68 11.18
CA LEU A 111 -10.83 0.22 10.97
C LEU A 111 -11.47 -0.06 9.60
N ILE A 112 -10.80 -0.87 8.78
CA ILE A 112 -11.25 -1.26 7.44
C ILE A 112 -11.72 -2.72 7.44
N THR A 113 -11.00 -3.58 8.15
CA THR A 113 -11.27 -5.01 8.19
C THR A 113 -11.04 -5.53 9.60
N ASN A 114 -11.97 -6.31 10.12
CA ASN A 114 -11.82 -7.08 11.35
C ASN A 114 -12.21 -8.52 11.03
N LEU A 115 -11.26 -9.44 11.18
CA LEU A 115 -11.45 -10.85 10.97
C LEU A 115 -11.18 -11.58 12.27
N GLU A 116 -12.04 -12.54 12.57
CA GLU A 116 -11.97 -13.39 13.74
C GLU A 116 -11.96 -14.82 13.22
N ILE A 117 -10.84 -15.52 13.46
CA ILE A 117 -10.60 -16.86 12.93
C ILE A 117 -10.31 -17.77 14.12
N PRO A 118 -11.18 -18.75 14.42
CA PRO A 118 -10.86 -19.76 15.42
C PRO A 118 -9.55 -20.48 15.07
N LEU A 119 -8.68 -20.74 16.05
CA LEU A 119 -7.41 -21.44 15.79
C LEU A 119 -7.64 -22.85 15.22
N SER A 120 -8.76 -23.50 15.55
CA SER A 120 -9.18 -24.78 14.98
C SER A 120 -9.39 -24.73 13.46
N ASP A 121 -9.74 -23.56 12.95
CA ASP A 121 -10.09 -23.38 11.56
C ASP A 121 -8.85 -23.04 10.73
N ILE A 122 -7.70 -22.78 11.36
CA ILE A 122 -6.45 -22.52 10.66
C ILE A 122 -5.78 -23.86 10.37
N SER A 123 -5.74 -24.24 9.08
CA SER A 123 -5.10 -25.48 8.64
C SER A 123 -3.60 -25.30 8.46
N GLU A 124 -3.17 -24.21 7.82
CA GLU A 124 -1.78 -24.01 7.47
C GLU A 124 -1.40 -22.53 7.42
N VAL A 125 -0.13 -22.24 7.76
CA VAL A 125 0.49 -20.93 7.58
C VAL A 125 1.60 -21.08 6.55
N LYS A 126 1.55 -20.31 5.45
CA LYS A 126 2.56 -20.33 4.38
C LYS A 126 3.24 -18.97 4.24
N GLU A 127 4.53 -18.99 3.98
CA GLU A 127 5.22 -17.84 3.40
C GLU A 127 5.04 -17.87 1.89
N VAL A 128 4.51 -16.79 1.32
CA VAL A 128 4.33 -16.67 -0.12
C VAL A 128 5.32 -15.65 -0.64
N LYS A 129 6.28 -16.12 -1.44
CA LYS A 129 7.21 -15.28 -2.19
C LYS A 129 6.62 -15.02 -3.57
N LYS A 130 6.39 -13.76 -3.93
CA LYS A 130 5.74 -13.42 -5.19
C LYS A 130 6.76 -13.04 -6.28
N PRO A 131 6.66 -13.61 -7.50
CA PRO A 131 7.70 -13.47 -8.50
C PRO A 131 7.51 -12.17 -9.29
N SER A 132 8.53 -11.32 -9.22
CA SER A 132 8.88 -10.28 -10.18
C SER A 132 8.16 -8.92 -10.14
N PHE A 133 8.91 -7.91 -10.58
CA PHE A 133 8.50 -6.53 -10.82
C PHE A 133 7.43 -6.39 -11.92
N LEU A 134 7.28 -7.37 -12.83
CA LEU A 134 6.26 -7.36 -13.88
C LEU A 134 4.84 -7.43 -13.29
N TYR A 135 4.66 -8.09 -12.15
CA TYR A 135 3.38 -8.12 -11.43
C TYR A 135 2.99 -6.76 -10.82
N CYS A 136 3.93 -5.83 -10.62
CA CYS A 136 3.60 -4.47 -10.19
C CYS A 136 2.72 -3.74 -11.22
N PHE A 137 2.87 -4.04 -12.52
CA PHE A 137 2.08 -3.39 -13.57
C PHE A 137 0.66 -3.95 -13.69
N PHE A 138 0.48 -5.27 -13.51
CA PHE A 138 -0.81 -5.93 -13.73
C PHE A 138 -1.65 -6.15 -12.46
N SER A 139 -1.02 -6.35 -11.30
CA SER A 139 -1.71 -6.55 -10.02
C SER A 139 -0.85 -6.05 -8.86
N PRO A 140 -0.80 -4.73 -8.63
CA PRO A 140 0.04 -4.17 -7.59
C PRO A 140 -0.47 -4.46 -6.18
N ILE A 141 -1.61 -5.14 -5.98
CA ILE A 141 -2.01 -5.68 -4.66
C ILE A 141 -1.11 -6.88 -4.27
N SER A 142 -0.57 -7.56 -5.28
CA SER A 142 -0.05 -8.92 -5.20
C SER A 142 1.46 -9.00 -5.47
N HIS A 143 2.20 -7.90 -5.35
CA HIS A 143 3.60 -7.88 -5.79
C HIS A 143 4.61 -8.12 -4.65
N ARG A 144 4.14 -8.30 -3.40
CA ARG A 144 5.01 -8.44 -2.23
C ARG A 144 4.91 -9.81 -1.60
N ASN A 145 5.99 -10.21 -0.94
CA ASN A 145 5.94 -11.36 -0.05
C ASN A 145 4.91 -11.12 1.04
N SER A 146 4.18 -12.16 1.40
CA SER A 146 3.12 -12.12 2.40
C SER A 146 3.08 -13.42 3.17
N VAL A 147 2.46 -13.38 4.34
CA VAL A 147 2.13 -14.59 5.09
C VAL A 147 0.68 -14.92 4.80
N GLU A 148 0.43 -16.12 4.27
CA GLU A 148 -0.91 -16.63 4.01
C GLU A 148 -1.35 -17.56 5.14
N LEU A 149 -2.54 -17.30 5.68
CA LEU A 149 -3.28 -18.20 6.54
C LEU A 149 -4.29 -18.94 5.67
N ILE A 150 -4.21 -20.27 5.63
CA ILE A 150 -5.16 -21.13 4.96
C ILE A 150 -6.09 -21.70 6.03
N THR A 151 -7.39 -21.61 5.82
CA THR A 151 -8.35 -22.26 6.71
C THR A 151 -8.66 -23.68 6.29
N THR A 152 -9.30 -24.45 7.17
CA THR A 152 -9.86 -25.79 6.90
C THR A 152 -10.87 -25.78 5.75
N VAL A 153 -11.48 -24.63 5.47
CA VAL A 153 -12.42 -24.40 4.34
C VAL A 153 -11.70 -23.79 3.12
N GLU A 154 -10.37 -23.93 3.03
CA GLU A 154 -9.50 -23.38 1.97
C GLU A 154 -9.59 -21.85 1.75
N LYS A 155 -10.15 -21.09 2.70
CA LYS A 155 -10.12 -19.62 2.62
C LYS A 155 -8.70 -19.14 2.91
N LYS A 156 -8.21 -18.25 2.04
CA LYS A 156 -6.85 -17.69 2.14
C LYS A 156 -6.91 -16.26 2.65
N TYR A 157 -6.22 -16.00 3.74
CA TYR A 157 -6.05 -14.65 4.30
C TYR A 157 -4.59 -14.22 4.21
N GLN A 158 -4.33 -13.10 3.56
CA GLN A 158 -2.98 -12.56 3.37
C GLN A 158 -2.68 -11.48 4.42
N ILE A 159 -1.64 -11.71 5.22
CA ILE A 159 -1.00 -10.71 6.06
C ILE A 159 0.14 -10.11 5.26
N MET A 160 0.04 -8.82 4.95
CA MET A 160 0.93 -8.18 3.99
C MET A 160 2.25 -7.77 4.65
N ASN A 161 3.37 -8.01 3.96
CA ASN A 161 4.64 -7.45 4.41
C ASN A 161 4.75 -5.96 4.05
N SER A 162 5.44 -5.27 4.93
CA SER A 162 5.44 -3.82 5.04
C SER A 162 6.85 -3.31 4.69
N VAL A 163 6.96 -2.33 3.78
CA VAL A 163 8.26 -1.87 3.25
C VAL A 163 8.94 -0.90 4.19
N LEU A 164 10.18 -1.19 4.60
CA LEU A 164 10.99 -0.26 5.38
C LEU A 164 11.49 0.87 4.46
N PHE A 165 11.00 2.09 4.68
CA PHE A 165 11.54 3.29 4.03
C PHE A 165 12.83 3.71 4.75
N GLY A 166 13.97 3.60 4.06
CA GLY A 166 15.28 3.92 4.65
C GLY A 166 16.48 3.43 3.84
N SER A 167 16.29 2.44 2.95
CA SER A 167 17.34 1.98 2.03
C SER A 167 16.77 1.76 0.63
N ARG A 168 17.54 2.11 -0.41
CA ARG A 168 17.15 1.87 -1.82
C ARG A 168 16.88 0.39 -2.11
N ASN A 169 17.52 -0.50 -1.33
CA ASN A 169 17.36 -1.94 -1.43
C ASN A 169 16.03 -2.43 -0.84
N SER A 170 15.57 -1.87 0.27
CA SER A 170 14.31 -2.28 0.93
C SER A 170 13.04 -1.82 0.21
N LEU A 171 13.16 -0.93 -0.78
CA LEU A 171 12.07 -0.55 -1.68
C LEU A 171 11.76 -1.62 -2.73
N LYS A 172 12.66 -2.58 -2.96
CA LYS A 172 12.39 -3.70 -3.87
C LYS A 172 11.49 -4.72 -3.16
N PRO A 173 10.39 -5.16 -3.80
CA PRO A 173 9.45 -6.12 -3.20
C PRO A 173 10.07 -7.46 -2.80
N ASN A 174 11.14 -7.84 -3.52
CA ASN A 174 11.88 -9.09 -3.35
C ASN A 174 13.31 -8.82 -2.81
N SER A 175 13.45 -7.76 -2.01
CA SER A 175 14.73 -7.47 -1.36
C SER A 175 15.00 -8.45 -0.23
N LYS A 176 16.29 -8.66 0.08
CA LYS A 176 16.70 -9.46 1.23
C LYS A 176 16.07 -8.96 2.55
N VAL A 177 15.92 -7.64 2.70
CA VAL A 177 15.33 -6.99 3.87
C VAL A 177 13.82 -7.28 3.98
N THR A 178 13.10 -7.27 2.87
CA THR A 178 11.67 -7.64 2.84
C THR A 178 11.47 -9.13 3.11
N ASP A 179 12.32 -9.99 2.57
CA ASP A 179 12.29 -11.44 2.83
C ASP A 179 12.51 -11.74 4.32
N GLU A 180 13.58 -11.21 4.92
CA GLU A 180 13.89 -11.39 6.35
C GLU A 180 12.74 -10.94 7.26
N ARG A 181 12.08 -9.83 6.91
CA ARG A 181 10.92 -9.33 7.65
C ARG A 181 9.69 -10.22 7.48
N THR A 182 9.47 -10.77 6.29
CA THR A 182 8.37 -11.72 6.05
C THR A 182 8.57 -12.99 6.86
N ILE A 183 9.80 -13.53 6.89
CA ILE A 183 10.17 -14.69 7.71
C ILE A 183 9.94 -14.39 9.19
N LYS A 184 10.28 -13.19 9.66
CA LYS A 184 10.02 -12.78 11.05
C LYS A 184 8.52 -12.76 11.36
N ILE A 185 7.71 -12.16 10.49
CA ILE A 185 6.23 -12.14 10.63
C ILE A 185 5.68 -13.56 10.63
N TYR A 186 6.13 -14.42 9.70
CA TYR A 186 5.75 -15.83 9.62
C TYR A 186 6.02 -16.56 10.93
N ASN A 187 7.25 -16.45 11.46
CA ASN A 187 7.63 -17.11 12.71
C ASN A 187 6.82 -16.58 13.89
N GLU A 188 6.54 -15.28 13.95
CA GLU A 188 5.73 -14.70 15.03
C GLU A 188 4.27 -15.17 14.95
N VAL A 189 3.66 -15.18 13.77
CA VAL A 189 2.29 -15.67 13.55
C VAL A 189 2.19 -17.16 13.87
N LYS A 190 3.14 -17.97 13.40
CA LYS A 190 3.21 -19.40 13.73
C LYS A 190 3.30 -19.63 15.23
N ASN A 191 4.16 -18.88 15.92
CA ASN A 191 4.30 -18.95 17.38
C ASN A 191 3.03 -18.52 18.14
N MET A 192 2.19 -17.66 17.56
CA MET A 192 0.91 -17.29 18.14
C MET A 192 -0.15 -18.38 17.99
N ILE A 193 -0.12 -19.11 16.87
CA ILE A 193 -1.09 -20.17 16.55
C ILE A 193 -0.74 -21.48 17.26
N SER A 194 0.56 -21.80 17.41
CA SER A 194 1.02 -23.04 18.03
C SER A 194 0.98 -23.07 19.57
N LYS A 195 0.47 -22.03 20.25
CA LYS A 195 0.46 -21.88 21.73
C LYS A 195 -0.93 -21.68 22.32
#